data_AF-N8YGG4-F1
#
_entry.id   AF-N8YGG4-F1
#
_cell.length_a   1.000
_cell.length_b   1.000
_cell.length_c   1.000
_cell.angle_alpha   90.00
_cell.angle_beta   90.00
_cell.angle_gamma   90.00
#
_symmetry.space_group_name_H-M   'P 1'
#
loop_
_entity.id
_entity.type
_entity.pdbx_description
1 polymer ?
#
loop_
_entity_poly.entity_id
_entity_poly.type
_entity_poly.pdbx_seq_one_letter_code
_entity_poly.pdbx_strand_id
1 'polypeptide(L)'
;MTACEENNSTNGNENQIKRENSVNSLLQISDENSQLKSLKRKITSIDDTQPVYLYSQNFDFEQESYKKSYELIYQFKVESNYSLSISFEESKNQPSKMQLWIDNNNPDLALVFSCGDQQVPICDNISMKIDHKTGSSKIIFNQSKIYDYDKKYLTLSGSISGHLQQNPTVVNIPTSGSYNMIYRISDNNQDIPMTQPNFRFYSFTNHNINRFITSKSIFENFLYIKTINSIVNEVWYAIPIGLGLPLSIWERKSNTNIGNISFNPINLTVNFNQFKMSNDGYPDIYLEGTVGP
;
A
#
# COMPACT_ATOMS: atom_id res chain seq x y z
N MET A 1 16.79 38.60 -38.83
CA MET A 1 15.76 38.25 -39.84
C MET A 1 16.20 36.90 -40.41
N THR A 2 15.52 35.76 -40.29
CA THR A 2 14.17 35.33 -39.84
C THR A 2 14.27 33.78 -39.85
N ALA A 3 14.13 33.07 -38.73
CA ALA A 3 12.95 32.29 -38.29
C ALA A 3 12.26 31.38 -39.33
N CYS A 4 12.11 30.08 -38.95
CA CYS A 4 10.99 29.12 -39.05
C CYS A 4 11.56 27.68 -39.09
N GLU A 5 11.37 26.79 -38.10
CA GLU A 5 10.14 26.01 -37.76
C GLU A 5 9.54 25.32 -39.00
N GLU A 6 9.10 24.06 -39.04
CA GLU A 6 8.82 22.95 -38.13
C GLU A 6 8.52 21.75 -39.05
N ASN A 7 8.73 20.50 -38.61
CA ASN A 7 7.65 19.51 -38.63
C ASN A 7 8.04 18.21 -37.91
N ASN A 8 7.37 18.06 -36.77
CA ASN A 8 7.13 16.83 -36.03
C ASN A 8 6.55 15.73 -36.93
N SER A 9 6.94 14.48 -36.70
CA SER A 9 5.97 13.43 -36.32
C SER A 9 6.70 12.13 -35.97
N THR A 10 6.75 11.82 -34.68
CA THR A 10 6.71 10.43 -34.22
C THR A 10 5.59 10.34 -33.21
N ASN A 11 4.39 10.13 -33.74
CA ASN A 11 3.24 9.61 -33.02
C ASN A 11 3.61 8.24 -32.45
N GLY A 12 4.10 8.22 -31.21
CA GLY A 12 4.08 7.04 -30.35
C GLY A 12 2.80 7.03 -29.52
N ASN A 13 1.64 7.05 -30.19
CA ASN A 13 0.34 6.86 -29.53
C ASN A 13 -0.15 5.45 -29.87
N GLU A 14 0.58 4.44 -29.39
CA GLU A 14 0.01 3.11 -29.27
C GLU A 14 -1.07 3.18 -28.19
N ASN A 15 -2.26 2.69 -28.50
CA ASN A 15 -3.41 2.59 -27.60
C ASN A 15 -3.03 1.85 -26.30
N GLN A 16 -2.48 2.57 -25.31
CA GLN A 16 -2.45 2.07 -23.95
C GLN A 16 -3.91 2.00 -23.48
N ILE A 17 -4.44 0.78 -23.45
CA ILE A 17 -5.73 0.50 -22.85
C ILE A 17 -5.69 1.12 -21.45
N LYS A 18 -6.57 2.09 -21.21
CA LYS A 18 -6.67 2.74 -19.90
C LYS A 18 -6.88 1.66 -18.84
N ARG A 19 -6.15 1.74 -17.73
CA ARG A 19 -6.20 0.75 -16.64
C ARG A 19 -7.32 1.10 -15.68
N GLU A 20 -8.55 1.04 -16.18
CA GLU A 20 -9.71 1.36 -15.39
C GLU A 20 -9.90 0.33 -14.27
N ASN A 21 -10.25 0.79 -13.07
CA ASN A 21 -10.73 -0.06 -11.99
C ASN A 21 -12.02 0.53 -11.43
N SER A 22 -12.84 -0.33 -10.82
CA SER A 22 -14.15 0.09 -10.33
C SER A 22 -14.52 -0.57 -9.02
N VAL A 23 -15.31 0.18 -8.25
CA VAL A 23 -16.01 -0.28 -7.05
C VAL A 23 -17.50 -0.16 -7.30
N ASN A 24 -18.23 -1.23 -7.00
CA ASN A 24 -19.69 -1.23 -6.94
C ASN A 24 -20.13 -1.63 -5.53
N SER A 25 -20.49 -0.62 -4.73
CA SER A 25 -21.03 -0.80 -3.40
C SER A 25 -22.55 -0.85 -3.45
N LEU A 26 -23.11 -1.87 -2.81
CA LEU A 26 -24.52 -1.98 -2.42
C LEU A 26 -24.67 -2.01 -0.89
N LEU A 27 -23.66 -1.55 -0.17
CA LEU A 27 -23.59 -1.63 1.28
C LEU A 27 -24.63 -0.74 1.96
N GLN A 28 -25.09 -1.21 3.09
CA GLN A 28 -25.88 -0.48 4.06
C GLN A 28 -25.20 -0.60 5.42
N ILE A 29 -25.13 0.50 6.14
CA ILE A 29 -24.60 0.54 7.51
C ILE A 29 -25.68 1.06 8.45
N SER A 30 -25.76 0.50 9.65
CA SER A 30 -26.58 1.01 10.75
C SER A 30 -25.81 0.88 12.05
N ASP A 31 -25.93 1.85 12.93
CA ASP A 31 -25.53 1.66 14.34
C ASP A 31 -26.71 1.08 15.15
N GLU A 32 -26.53 0.86 16.45
CA GLU A 32 -27.55 0.25 17.31
C GLU A 32 -28.87 1.04 17.40
N ASN A 33 -28.83 2.37 17.22
CA ASN A 33 -29.94 3.26 17.53
C ASN A 33 -30.30 4.24 16.40
N SER A 34 -29.65 4.14 15.23
CA SER A 34 -29.82 5.07 14.11
C SER A 34 -30.49 4.48 12.89
N GLN A 35 -30.85 5.38 11.97
CA GLN A 35 -31.43 5.03 10.69
C GLN A 35 -30.40 4.36 9.80
N LEU A 36 -30.85 3.31 9.10
CA LEU A 36 -30.09 2.62 8.06
C LEU A 36 -29.56 3.62 7.03
N LYS A 37 -28.24 3.67 6.88
CA LYS A 37 -27.55 4.53 5.92
C LYS A 37 -27.12 3.72 4.71
N SER A 38 -27.55 4.15 3.54
CA SER A 38 -27.24 3.52 2.26
C SER A 38 -25.91 4.05 1.71
N LEU A 39 -24.93 3.17 1.54
CA LEU A 39 -23.65 3.45 0.89
C LEU A 39 -23.61 2.94 -0.56
N LYS A 40 -24.78 2.88 -1.21
CA LYS A 40 -24.91 2.43 -2.60
C LYS A 40 -24.22 3.41 -3.56
N ARG A 41 -23.19 2.94 -4.27
CA ARG A 41 -22.41 3.77 -5.20
C ARG A 41 -21.67 2.90 -6.21
N LYS A 42 -21.60 3.36 -7.46
CA LYS A 42 -20.68 2.84 -8.47
C LYS A 42 -19.63 3.91 -8.76
N ILE A 43 -18.36 3.56 -8.68
CA ILE A 43 -17.23 4.44 -8.96
C ILE A 43 -16.27 3.72 -9.89
N THR A 44 -15.72 4.50 -10.80
CA THR A 44 -14.73 4.06 -11.76
C THR A 44 -13.57 5.04 -11.69
N SER A 45 -12.34 4.54 -11.74
CA SER A 45 -11.12 5.34 -11.77
C SER A 45 -10.17 4.83 -12.83
N ILE A 46 -9.50 5.76 -13.50
CA ILE A 46 -8.35 5.51 -14.38
C ILE A 46 -7.04 6.01 -13.75
N ASP A 47 -7.09 6.42 -12.48
CA ASP A 47 -5.91 6.84 -11.73
C ASP A 47 -5.17 5.61 -11.20
N ASP A 48 -4.04 5.34 -11.85
CA ASP A 48 -3.12 4.25 -11.52
C ASP A 48 -2.29 4.51 -10.26
N THR A 49 -2.25 5.75 -9.77
CA THR A 49 -1.48 6.17 -8.59
C THR A 49 -2.31 6.08 -7.31
N GLN A 50 -3.62 6.31 -7.44
CA GLN A 50 -4.62 6.18 -6.37
C GLN A 50 -5.86 5.43 -6.87
N PRO A 51 -5.76 4.11 -7.07
CA PRO A 51 -6.87 3.29 -7.55
C PRO A 51 -8.03 3.28 -6.54
N VAL A 52 -9.28 3.27 -7.03
CA VAL A 52 -10.44 3.14 -6.13
C VAL A 52 -10.64 1.71 -5.64
N TYR A 53 -10.09 0.74 -6.36
CA TYR A 53 -10.04 -0.66 -5.95
C TYR A 53 -8.61 -1.19 -6.00
N LEU A 54 -8.18 -1.79 -4.89
CA LEU A 54 -6.86 -2.37 -4.74
C LEU A 54 -7.01 -3.87 -4.42
N TYR A 55 -6.30 -4.69 -5.18
CA TYR A 55 -6.10 -6.12 -4.95
C TYR A 55 -4.60 -6.33 -4.71
N SER A 56 -4.22 -6.64 -3.48
CA SER A 56 -2.83 -6.79 -3.06
C SER A 56 -2.48 -8.25 -2.77
N GLN A 57 -1.33 -8.69 -3.30
CA GLN A 57 -0.61 -9.88 -2.84
C GLN A 57 0.45 -9.43 -1.84
N ASN A 58 0.39 -9.96 -0.63
CA ASN A 58 1.28 -9.61 0.46
C ASN A 58 2.17 -10.79 0.83
N PHE A 59 3.44 -10.52 1.10
CA PHE A 59 4.46 -11.50 1.43
C PHE A 59 5.20 -11.03 2.68
N ASP A 60 5.06 -11.79 3.78
CA ASP A 60 5.83 -11.58 5.02
C ASP A 60 6.98 -12.60 5.04
N PHE A 61 8.20 -12.12 4.84
CA PHE A 61 9.41 -12.93 4.74
C PHE A 61 9.93 -13.31 6.12
N GLU A 62 9.99 -14.60 6.40
CA GLU A 62 10.73 -15.21 7.51
C GLU A 62 12.01 -15.85 6.97
N GLN A 63 12.99 -16.15 7.83
CA GLN A 63 14.37 -16.50 7.43
C GLN A 63 14.54 -17.26 6.10
N GLU A 64 13.86 -18.40 5.92
CA GLU A 64 13.94 -19.22 4.71
C GLU A 64 12.59 -19.40 3.98
N SER A 65 11.54 -18.68 4.37
CA SER A 65 10.20 -18.84 3.80
C SER A 65 9.38 -17.57 3.87
N TYR A 66 8.21 -17.53 3.26
CA TYR A 66 7.30 -16.40 3.42
C TYR A 66 5.87 -16.86 3.63
N LYS A 67 5.11 -16.04 4.36
CA LYS A 67 3.66 -16.17 4.48
C LYS A 67 3.01 -15.29 3.43
N LYS A 68 2.21 -15.91 2.56
CA LYS A 68 1.41 -15.20 1.55
C LYS A 68 0.02 -14.89 2.10
N SER A 69 -0.39 -13.64 1.99
CA SER A 69 -1.75 -13.19 2.28
C SER A 69 -2.23 -12.21 1.22
N TYR A 70 -3.48 -11.81 1.30
CA TYR A 70 -4.10 -10.90 0.35
C TYR A 70 -4.83 -9.79 1.09
N GLU A 71 -4.94 -8.65 0.43
CA GLU A 71 -5.73 -7.53 0.91
C GLU A 71 -6.57 -6.95 -0.24
N LEU A 72 -7.84 -6.70 0.04
CA LEU A 72 -8.74 -5.93 -0.82
C LEU A 72 -9.00 -4.58 -0.17
N ILE A 73 -8.88 -3.50 -0.92
CA ILE A 73 -9.29 -2.17 -0.46
C ILE A 73 -10.29 -1.58 -1.45
N TYR A 74 -11.43 -1.16 -0.93
CA TYR A 74 -12.46 -0.45 -1.69
C TYR A 74 -12.57 0.98 -1.19
N GLN A 75 -12.30 1.95 -2.06
CA GLN A 75 -12.38 3.37 -1.76
C GLN A 75 -13.55 3.99 -2.52
N PHE A 76 -14.44 4.66 -1.80
CA PHE A 76 -15.58 5.31 -2.43
C PHE A 76 -16.11 6.48 -1.61
N LYS A 77 -16.66 7.47 -2.31
CA LYS A 77 -17.27 8.66 -1.71
C LYS A 77 -18.78 8.62 -1.85
N VAL A 78 -19.47 8.86 -0.73
CA VAL A 78 -20.91 9.14 -0.69
C VAL A 78 -21.06 10.55 -0.12
N GLU A 79 -21.32 10.67 1.18
CA GLU A 79 -21.20 11.93 1.93
C GLU A 79 -19.80 12.12 2.53
N SER A 80 -19.23 11.03 3.04
CA SER A 80 -17.87 10.93 3.56
C SER A 80 -17.00 10.11 2.59
N ASN A 81 -15.69 10.15 2.79
CA ASN A 81 -14.77 9.22 2.13
C ASN A 81 -14.76 7.91 2.93
N TYR A 82 -15.06 6.79 2.27
CA TYR A 82 -15.03 5.46 2.87
C TYR A 82 -13.88 4.65 2.29
N SER A 83 -13.17 3.94 3.15
CA SER A 83 -12.17 2.94 2.76
C SER A 83 -12.43 1.65 3.53
N LEU A 84 -12.81 0.59 2.81
CA LEU A 84 -13.01 -0.73 3.37
C LEU A 84 -11.82 -1.62 3.00
N SER A 85 -10.98 -1.95 3.97
CA SER A 85 -9.89 -2.93 3.83
C SER A 85 -10.32 -4.29 4.38
N ILE A 86 -9.97 -5.34 3.65
CA ILE A 86 -10.25 -6.74 4.01
C ILE A 86 -8.98 -7.55 3.78
N SER A 87 -8.43 -8.12 4.84
CA SER A 87 -7.27 -9.01 4.78
C SER A 87 -7.72 -10.47 4.94
N PHE A 88 -7.06 -11.38 4.21
CA PHE A 88 -7.35 -12.81 4.27
C PHE A 88 -6.16 -13.65 3.77
N GLU A 89 -6.15 -14.93 4.13
CA GLU A 89 -5.21 -15.92 3.60
C GLU A 89 -5.85 -16.65 2.42
N GLU A 90 -5.08 -17.07 1.41
CA GLU A 90 -5.61 -17.77 0.21
C GLU A 90 -6.43 -19.01 0.57
N SER A 91 -5.97 -19.75 1.58
CA SER A 91 -6.59 -21.00 2.04
C SER A 91 -7.91 -20.77 2.78
N LYS A 92 -8.20 -19.54 3.17
CA LYS A 92 -9.34 -19.16 4.00
C LYS A 92 -10.28 -18.29 3.17
N ASN A 93 -11.43 -18.83 2.82
CA ASN A 93 -12.52 -18.07 2.17
C ASN A 93 -13.27 -17.16 3.17
N GLN A 94 -12.59 -16.64 4.18
CA GLN A 94 -13.12 -15.76 5.21
C GLN A 94 -12.09 -14.67 5.57
N PRO A 95 -12.54 -13.45 5.89
CA PRO A 95 -11.66 -12.37 6.29
C PRO A 95 -10.95 -12.70 7.61
N SER A 96 -9.63 -12.53 7.66
CA SER A 96 -8.85 -12.56 8.92
C SER A 96 -8.93 -11.23 9.66
N LYS A 97 -9.09 -10.13 8.92
CA LYS A 97 -9.25 -8.77 9.42
C LYS A 97 -10.11 -7.96 8.46
N MET A 98 -10.91 -7.06 9.00
CA MET A 98 -11.59 -6.05 8.21
C MET A 98 -11.56 -4.71 8.93
N GLN A 99 -11.39 -3.62 8.18
CA GLN A 99 -11.42 -2.26 8.69
C GLN A 99 -12.23 -1.37 7.75
N LEU A 100 -13.22 -0.67 8.30
CA LEU A 100 -13.94 0.40 7.63
C LEU A 100 -13.48 1.74 8.21
N TRP A 101 -12.82 2.52 7.37
CA TRP A 101 -12.44 3.90 7.66
C TRP A 101 -13.49 4.84 7.09
N ILE A 102 -13.91 5.80 7.90
CA ILE A 102 -14.86 6.85 7.54
C ILE A 102 -14.20 8.20 7.83
N ASP A 103 -13.71 8.85 6.77
CA ASP A 103 -13.09 10.16 6.86
C ASP A 103 -14.15 11.25 6.65
N ASN A 104 -14.33 12.08 7.68
CA ASN A 104 -15.33 13.14 7.75
C ASN A 104 -14.77 14.53 7.33
N ASN A 105 -13.69 14.57 6.54
CA ASN A 105 -12.95 15.78 6.15
C ASN A 105 -12.20 16.48 7.30
N ASN A 106 -12.15 15.87 8.48
CA ASN A 106 -11.26 16.24 9.57
C ASN A 106 -10.38 15.02 9.90
N PRO A 107 -9.06 15.06 9.58
CA PRO A 107 -8.18 13.91 9.74
C PRO A 107 -8.04 13.42 11.18
N ASP A 108 -8.27 14.29 12.18
CA ASP A 108 -8.22 13.92 13.61
C ASP A 108 -9.48 13.18 14.10
N LEU A 109 -10.52 13.07 13.27
CA LEU A 109 -11.82 12.48 13.61
C LEU A 109 -12.20 11.29 12.70
N ALA A 110 -11.23 10.70 12.01
CA ALA A 110 -11.49 9.52 11.17
C ALA A 110 -12.00 8.37 12.05
N LEU A 111 -13.22 7.91 11.78
CA LEU A 111 -13.81 6.79 12.50
C LEU A 111 -13.33 5.49 11.89
N VAL A 112 -12.87 4.58 12.74
CA VAL A 112 -12.39 3.25 12.33
C VAL A 112 -13.21 2.21 13.05
N PHE A 113 -13.85 1.35 12.27
CA PHE A 113 -14.53 0.17 12.78
C PHE A 113 -13.86 -1.07 12.22
N SER A 114 -13.63 -2.08 13.05
CA SER A 114 -12.90 -3.28 12.68
C SER A 114 -13.45 -4.57 13.30
N CYS A 115 -13.06 -5.69 12.71
CA CYS A 115 -13.18 -7.03 13.30
C CYS A 115 -11.91 -7.83 12.98
N GLY A 116 -11.70 -8.91 13.73
CA GLY A 116 -10.56 -9.80 13.55
C GLY A 116 -9.24 -9.24 14.12
N ASP A 117 -8.14 -9.89 13.75
CA ASP A 117 -6.75 -9.55 14.11
C ASP A 117 -6.53 -9.18 15.60
N GLN A 118 -6.34 -10.20 16.45
CA GLN A 118 -6.07 -10.10 17.90
C GLN A 118 -7.13 -9.37 18.75
N GLN A 119 -8.17 -8.78 18.16
CA GLN A 119 -9.30 -8.18 18.85
C GLN A 119 -10.56 -9.07 18.75
N VAL A 120 -11.26 -9.21 19.86
CA VAL A 120 -12.64 -9.69 19.87
C VAL A 120 -13.54 -8.53 19.43
N PRO A 121 -14.45 -8.73 18.47
CA PRO A 121 -14.88 -10.02 17.92
C PRO A 121 -14.30 -10.38 16.54
N ILE A 122 -14.45 -11.66 16.22
CA ILE A 122 -14.12 -12.24 14.91
C ILE A 122 -15.00 -11.65 13.80
N CYS A 123 -14.50 -11.73 12.57
CA CYS A 123 -15.23 -11.26 11.39
C CYS A 123 -16.27 -12.29 10.92
N ASP A 124 -17.47 -12.20 11.49
CA ASP A 124 -18.57 -13.12 11.22
C ASP A 124 -19.60 -12.61 10.21
N ASN A 125 -20.36 -13.57 9.65
CA ASN A 125 -21.44 -13.34 8.67
C ASN A 125 -20.99 -12.64 7.38
N ILE A 126 -19.74 -12.87 6.99
CA ILE A 126 -19.14 -12.34 5.76
C ILE A 126 -18.83 -13.51 4.84
N SER A 127 -19.22 -13.39 3.57
CA SER A 127 -18.80 -14.33 2.53
C SER A 127 -18.05 -13.60 1.42
N MET A 128 -17.01 -14.24 0.90
CA MET A 128 -16.13 -13.67 -0.10
C MET A 128 -16.09 -14.57 -1.33
N LYS A 129 -16.08 -13.96 -2.52
CA LYS A 129 -15.79 -14.61 -3.80
C LYS A 129 -14.73 -13.80 -4.49
N ILE A 130 -13.59 -14.42 -4.76
CA ILE A 130 -12.40 -13.74 -5.28
C ILE A 130 -11.86 -14.58 -6.43
N ASP A 131 -11.65 -13.95 -7.58
CA ASP A 131 -10.97 -14.54 -8.71
C ASP A 131 -9.53 -14.01 -8.74
N HIS A 132 -8.58 -14.81 -8.27
CA HIS A 132 -7.17 -14.42 -8.20
C HIS A 132 -6.54 -14.18 -9.58
N LYS A 133 -7.13 -14.69 -10.67
CA LYS A 133 -6.64 -14.47 -12.03
C LYS A 133 -7.00 -13.09 -12.56
N THR A 134 -8.18 -12.58 -12.20
CA THR A 134 -8.67 -11.26 -12.66
C THR A 134 -8.58 -10.18 -11.58
N GLY A 135 -8.33 -10.57 -10.34
CA GLY A 135 -8.43 -9.68 -9.17
C GLY A 135 -9.87 -9.26 -8.85
N SER A 136 -10.87 -9.80 -9.56
CA SER A 136 -12.27 -9.49 -9.30
C SER A 136 -12.71 -10.03 -7.95
N SER A 137 -13.47 -9.23 -7.21
CA SER A 137 -13.96 -9.63 -5.89
C SER A 137 -15.42 -9.25 -5.69
N LYS A 138 -16.09 -10.05 -4.87
CA LYS A 138 -17.41 -9.75 -4.31
C LYS A 138 -17.47 -10.20 -2.86
N ILE A 139 -17.80 -9.27 -1.98
CA ILE A 139 -17.96 -9.48 -0.56
C ILE A 139 -19.41 -9.24 -0.20
N ILE A 140 -20.01 -10.16 0.55
CA ILE A 140 -21.41 -10.09 0.98
C ILE A 140 -21.44 -10.08 2.50
N PHE A 141 -22.15 -9.10 3.05
CA PHE A 141 -22.35 -8.88 4.47
C PHE A 141 -23.78 -9.24 4.83
N ASN A 142 -23.94 -10.11 5.82
CA ASN A 142 -25.25 -10.50 6.33
C ASN A 142 -25.36 -10.08 7.80
N GLN A 143 -25.67 -8.81 8.05
CA GLN A 143 -25.68 -8.24 9.40
C GLN A 143 -24.34 -8.44 10.14
N SER A 144 -23.23 -8.26 9.41
CA SER A 144 -21.88 -8.38 9.96
C SER A 144 -21.59 -7.21 10.89
N LYS A 145 -21.03 -7.47 12.08
CA LYS A 145 -20.70 -6.41 13.04
C LYS A 145 -19.22 -6.06 13.00
N ILE A 146 -18.92 -4.77 13.00
CA ILE A 146 -17.57 -4.22 13.16
C ILE A 146 -17.56 -3.16 14.24
N TYR A 147 -16.46 -3.03 14.97
CA TYR A 147 -16.39 -2.33 16.24
C TYR A 147 -15.33 -1.26 16.22
N ASP A 148 -15.61 -0.10 16.81
CA ASP A 148 -14.60 0.90 17.10
C ASP A 148 -13.85 0.57 18.41
N TYR A 149 -12.93 1.45 18.78
CA TYR A 149 -12.16 1.33 20.02
C TYR A 149 -13.03 1.37 21.30
N ASP A 150 -14.12 2.13 21.26
CA ASP A 150 -15.09 2.25 22.37
C ASP A 150 -16.07 1.06 22.43
N LYS A 151 -15.91 0.07 21.54
CA LYS A 151 -16.81 -1.08 21.35
C LYS A 151 -18.21 -0.72 20.87
N LYS A 152 -18.42 0.49 20.34
CA LYS A 152 -19.60 0.79 19.51
C LYS A 152 -19.47 -0.01 18.23
N TYR A 153 -20.58 -0.42 17.64
CA TYR A 153 -20.53 -1.18 16.40
C TYR A 153 -21.42 -0.63 15.31
N LEU A 154 -20.98 -0.90 14.09
CA LEU A 154 -21.79 -0.82 12.89
C LEU A 154 -22.19 -2.23 12.46
N THR A 155 -23.42 -2.35 12.00
CA THR A 155 -23.93 -3.52 11.32
C THR A 155 -23.89 -3.27 9.82
N LEU A 156 -23.20 -4.14 9.08
CA LEU A 156 -23.06 -4.09 7.63
C LEU A 156 -24.00 -5.10 6.99
N SER A 157 -24.73 -4.65 5.98
CA SER A 157 -25.59 -5.51 5.15
C SER A 157 -25.45 -5.17 3.67
N GLY A 158 -25.61 -6.17 2.81
CA GLY A 158 -25.53 -6.00 1.35
C GLY A 158 -24.22 -6.55 0.79
N SER A 159 -23.69 -5.92 -0.26
CA SER A 159 -22.46 -6.40 -0.89
C SER A 159 -21.61 -5.28 -1.45
N ILE A 160 -20.31 -5.53 -1.60
CA ILE A 160 -19.40 -4.68 -2.36
C ILE A 160 -18.64 -5.53 -3.37
N SER A 161 -18.31 -4.96 -4.52
CA SER A 161 -17.55 -5.65 -5.56
C SER A 161 -16.49 -4.74 -6.14
N GLY A 162 -15.36 -5.33 -6.49
CA GLY A 162 -14.22 -4.66 -7.09
C GLY A 162 -13.83 -5.35 -8.39
N HIS A 163 -13.44 -4.56 -9.38
CA HIS A 163 -13.05 -5.07 -10.69
C HIS A 163 -11.85 -4.29 -11.22
N LEU A 164 -10.88 -5.01 -11.76
CA LEU A 164 -9.73 -4.46 -12.49
C LEU A 164 -9.95 -4.70 -13.98
N GLN A 165 -9.75 -3.69 -14.82
CA GLN A 165 -9.78 -3.88 -16.28
C GLN A 165 -8.59 -4.71 -16.76
N GLN A 166 -7.44 -4.59 -16.09
CA GLN A 166 -6.26 -5.39 -16.35
C GLN A 166 -6.07 -6.42 -15.24
N ASN A 167 -5.87 -7.67 -15.65
CA ASN A 167 -5.56 -8.76 -14.72
C ASN A 167 -4.30 -8.43 -13.89
N PRO A 168 -4.31 -8.75 -12.59
CA PRO A 168 -3.12 -8.58 -11.77
C PRO A 168 -2.00 -9.51 -12.22
N THR A 169 -0.76 -9.09 -12.02
CA THR A 169 0.40 -9.94 -12.25
C THR A 169 0.57 -10.89 -11.08
N VAL A 170 0.74 -12.19 -11.36
CA VAL A 170 1.14 -13.16 -10.34
C VAL A 170 2.61 -12.91 -10.02
N VAL A 171 2.92 -12.61 -8.76
CA VAL A 171 4.32 -12.36 -8.38
C VAL A 171 5.01 -13.64 -7.98
N ASN A 172 6.13 -13.91 -8.64
CA ASN A 172 7.09 -14.92 -8.23
C ASN A 172 8.19 -14.23 -7.42
N ILE A 173 8.32 -14.63 -6.16
CA ILE A 173 9.37 -14.14 -5.28
C ILE A 173 10.71 -14.78 -5.70
N PRO A 174 11.72 -14.00 -6.11
CA PRO A 174 13.03 -14.55 -6.42
C PRO A 174 13.72 -15.04 -5.13
N THR A 175 14.72 -15.91 -5.28
CA THR A 175 15.52 -16.39 -4.15
C THR A 175 16.20 -15.23 -3.45
N SER A 176 16.16 -15.22 -2.12
CA SER A 176 16.80 -14.19 -1.30
C SER A 176 18.29 -14.08 -1.61
N GLY A 177 18.76 -12.84 -1.68
CA GLY A 177 20.15 -12.51 -1.96
C GLY A 177 20.88 -11.96 -0.73
N SER A 178 22.21 -11.91 -0.80
CA SER A 178 23.00 -11.09 0.12
C SER A 178 23.01 -9.65 -0.39
N TYR A 179 22.31 -8.78 0.32
CA TYR A 179 22.24 -7.36 0.01
C TYR A 179 23.04 -6.55 1.02
N ASN A 180 23.61 -5.45 0.56
CA ASN A 180 24.40 -4.54 1.38
C ASN A 180 23.88 -3.13 1.18
N MET A 181 23.50 -2.50 2.27
CA MET A 181 23.09 -1.11 2.29
C MET A 181 23.77 -0.40 3.45
N ILE A 182 24.21 0.81 3.19
CA ILE A 182 24.79 1.70 4.18
C ILE A 182 23.99 2.99 4.21
N TYR A 183 24.07 3.69 5.34
CA TYR A 183 23.63 5.06 5.46
C TYR A 183 24.71 5.91 6.10
N ARG A 184 24.72 7.20 5.74
CA ARG A 184 25.62 8.20 6.29
C ARG A 184 24.82 9.44 6.67
N ILE A 185 25.09 9.99 7.85
CA ILE A 185 24.47 11.24 8.31
C ILE A 185 25.35 12.40 7.84
N SER A 186 24.81 13.51 7.32
CA SER A 186 25.60 14.61 6.74
C SER A 186 26.70 15.14 7.67
N ASP A 187 26.43 15.14 8.96
CA ASP A 187 27.31 15.70 9.99
C ASP A 187 28.30 14.65 10.53
N ASN A 188 28.22 13.43 10.02
CA ASN A 188 29.08 12.32 10.39
C ASN A 188 29.60 11.61 9.13
N ASN A 189 30.90 11.76 8.83
CA ASN A 189 31.54 11.15 7.66
C ASN A 189 31.76 9.62 7.78
N GLN A 190 31.00 8.95 8.65
CA GLN A 190 31.07 7.51 8.83
C GLN A 190 29.91 6.82 8.11
N ASP A 191 30.25 5.86 7.26
CA ASP A 191 29.29 4.95 6.66
C ASP A 191 28.88 3.88 7.68
N ILE A 192 27.57 3.77 7.92
CA ILE A 192 26.99 2.84 8.87
C ILE A 192 26.21 1.77 8.11
N PRO A 193 26.54 0.47 8.27
CA PRO A 193 25.79 -0.60 7.62
C PRO A 193 24.40 -0.73 8.23
N MET A 194 23.40 -0.94 7.36
CA MET A 194 22.06 -1.33 7.80
C MET A 194 22.08 -2.75 8.33
N THR A 195 21.37 -2.96 9.44
CA THR A 195 21.25 -4.27 10.08
C THR A 195 20.35 -5.24 9.30
N GLN A 196 19.40 -4.71 8.52
CA GLN A 196 18.40 -5.48 7.78
C GLN A 196 18.25 -4.90 6.36
N PRO A 197 19.13 -5.25 5.41
CA PRO A 197 19.03 -4.81 4.02
C PRO A 197 18.07 -5.69 3.19
N ASN A 198 17.63 -6.83 3.73
CA ASN A 198 16.63 -7.68 3.08
C ASN A 198 15.20 -7.21 3.41
N PHE A 199 14.25 -7.50 2.53
CA PHE A 199 12.84 -7.22 2.78
C PHE A 199 12.30 -8.13 3.87
N ARG A 200 11.59 -7.52 4.82
CA ARG A 200 10.73 -8.21 5.76
C ARG A 200 9.31 -8.33 5.23
N PHE A 201 8.84 -7.32 4.50
CA PHE A 201 7.56 -7.35 3.83
C PHE A 201 7.65 -6.83 2.40
N TYR A 202 6.88 -7.47 1.54
CA TYR A 202 6.62 -7.01 0.19
C TYR A 202 5.13 -7.09 -0.10
N SER A 203 4.59 -6.07 -0.76
CA SER A 203 3.28 -6.15 -1.36
C SER A 203 3.30 -5.71 -2.81
N PHE A 204 2.50 -6.42 -3.61
CA PHE A 204 2.24 -6.09 -4.99
C PHE A 204 0.74 -5.88 -5.19
N THR A 205 0.38 -4.70 -5.66
CA THR A 205 -1.02 -4.28 -5.76
C THR A 205 -1.39 -4.02 -7.20
N ASN A 206 -2.53 -4.60 -7.60
CA ASN A 206 -3.07 -4.59 -8.95
C ASN A 206 -2.02 -5.11 -9.94
N HIS A 207 -1.35 -4.22 -10.68
CA HIS A 207 -0.38 -4.58 -11.71
C HIS A 207 0.85 -3.66 -11.74
N ASN A 208 0.93 -2.65 -10.87
CA ASN A 208 1.90 -1.56 -11.01
C ASN A 208 2.43 -0.98 -9.70
N ILE A 209 1.79 -1.23 -8.55
CA ILE A 209 2.21 -0.67 -7.27
C ILE A 209 2.97 -1.74 -6.50
N ASN A 210 4.20 -1.41 -6.08
CA ASN A 210 4.97 -2.24 -5.17
C ASN A 210 5.23 -1.48 -3.87
N ARG A 211 5.19 -2.17 -2.73
CA ARG A 211 5.66 -1.65 -1.44
C ARG A 211 6.63 -2.62 -0.82
N PHE A 212 7.73 -2.10 -0.30
CA PHE A 212 8.79 -2.87 0.33
C PHE A 212 9.06 -2.30 1.72
N ILE A 213 9.30 -3.18 2.68
CA ILE A 213 9.66 -2.81 4.04
C ILE A 213 10.76 -3.75 4.54
N THR A 214 11.83 -3.20 5.13
CA THR A 214 12.96 -4.01 5.64
C THR A 214 12.83 -4.45 7.10
N SER A 215 11.96 -3.82 7.91
CA SER A 215 11.73 -4.20 9.32
C SER A 215 10.26 -4.09 9.73
N LYS A 216 9.85 -4.86 10.75
CA LYS A 216 8.52 -4.73 11.38
C LYS A 216 8.44 -3.54 12.35
N SER A 217 9.57 -2.93 12.68
CA SER A 217 9.67 -1.95 13.76
C SER A 217 10.41 -0.70 13.31
N ILE A 218 9.79 0.46 13.51
CA ILE A 218 10.43 1.76 13.32
C ILE A 218 11.55 2.03 14.34
N PHE A 219 11.72 1.15 15.34
CA PHE A 219 12.80 1.22 16.33
C PHE A 219 14.09 0.54 15.85
N GLU A 220 14.02 -0.19 14.74
CA GLU A 220 15.16 -0.75 14.02
C GLU A 220 15.47 0.10 12.78
N ASN A 221 16.48 -0.27 11.99
CA ASN A 221 16.69 0.34 10.67
C ASN A 221 15.48 -0.02 9.77
N PHE A 222 14.51 0.87 9.71
CA PHE A 222 13.28 0.69 8.93
C PHE A 222 13.39 1.49 7.63
N LEU A 223 13.36 0.79 6.50
CA LEU A 223 13.28 1.38 5.19
C LEU A 223 11.96 0.96 4.55
N TYR A 224 11.15 1.93 4.17
CA TYR A 224 9.96 1.74 3.34
C TYR A 224 10.22 2.32 1.95
N ILE A 225 9.79 1.59 0.92
CA ILE A 225 9.90 2.02 -0.48
C ILE A 225 8.56 1.73 -1.17
N LYS A 226 8.04 2.70 -1.91
CA LYS A 226 6.90 2.51 -2.81
C LYS A 226 7.32 2.76 -4.24
N THR A 227 6.92 1.89 -5.16
CA THR A 227 7.03 2.12 -6.59
C THR A 227 5.66 2.14 -7.25
N ILE A 228 5.54 2.91 -8.33
CA ILE A 228 4.37 2.94 -9.21
C ILE A 228 4.89 2.84 -10.64
N ASN A 229 4.40 1.85 -11.40
CA ASN A 229 4.89 1.57 -12.76
C ASN A 229 6.41 1.36 -12.80
N SER A 230 6.94 0.64 -11.80
CA SER A 230 8.37 0.38 -11.61
C SER A 230 9.25 1.62 -11.38
N ILE A 231 8.65 2.79 -11.18
CA ILE A 231 9.34 4.02 -10.82
C ILE A 231 9.18 4.20 -9.31
N VAL A 232 10.30 4.41 -8.60
CA VAL A 232 10.25 4.71 -7.17
C VAL A 232 9.50 6.04 -6.99
N ASN A 233 8.53 6.06 -6.10
CA ASN A 233 7.64 7.19 -5.87
C ASN A 233 7.83 7.77 -4.46
N GLU A 234 8.14 6.90 -3.50
CA GLU A 234 8.19 7.25 -2.07
C GLU A 234 9.27 6.42 -1.39
N VAL A 235 10.03 7.05 -0.49
CA VAL A 235 11.03 6.40 0.36
C VAL A 235 10.95 7.03 1.74
N TRP A 236 10.92 6.18 2.76
CA TRP A 236 10.99 6.60 4.16
C TRP A 236 12.06 5.79 4.87
N TYR A 237 12.77 6.43 5.78
CA TYR A 237 13.77 5.77 6.60
C TYR A 237 13.67 6.20 8.06
N ALA A 238 13.87 5.27 8.98
CA ALA A 238 14.03 5.54 10.40
C ALA A 238 15.36 4.95 10.91
N ILE A 239 16.12 5.76 11.64
CA ILE A 239 17.37 5.36 12.28
C ILE A 239 17.06 4.63 13.62
N PRO A 240 17.83 3.58 13.99
CA PRO A 240 17.70 2.89 15.27
C PRO A 240 17.91 3.81 16.48
N ILE A 241 17.14 3.56 17.56
CA ILE A 241 17.14 4.37 18.80
C ILE A 241 18.52 4.45 19.49
N GLY A 242 19.45 3.54 19.21
CA GLY A 242 20.75 3.46 19.90
C GLY A 242 21.77 4.54 19.52
N LEU A 243 21.52 5.36 18.50
CA LEU A 243 22.50 6.34 17.99
C LEU A 243 22.38 7.75 18.60
N GLY A 244 21.54 7.92 19.64
CA GLY A 244 21.37 9.21 20.33
C GLY A 244 20.63 10.27 19.51
N LEU A 245 20.10 9.90 18.34
CA LEU A 245 19.21 10.74 17.55
C LEU A 245 17.74 10.52 17.99
N PRO A 246 16.91 11.57 18.00
CA PRO A 246 15.47 11.42 18.19
C PRO A 246 14.88 10.47 17.16
N LEU A 247 13.79 9.78 17.53
CA LEU A 247 12.95 9.06 16.59
C LEU A 247 12.39 10.06 15.59
N SER A 248 13.01 10.14 14.43
CA SER A 248 12.52 10.93 13.32
C SER A 248 12.42 10.05 12.08
N ILE A 249 11.43 10.38 11.26
CA ILE A 249 11.15 9.68 10.03
C ILE A 249 11.65 10.62 8.91
N TRP A 250 12.63 10.17 8.15
CA TRP A 250 13.14 10.92 7.01
C TRP A 250 12.31 10.60 5.79
N GLU A 251 11.78 11.64 5.16
CA GLU A 251 10.91 11.53 4.00
C GLU A 251 11.50 12.27 2.81
N ARG A 252 11.01 11.94 1.62
CA ARG A 252 11.25 12.79 0.46
C ARG A 252 10.02 13.62 0.13
N LYS A 253 10.19 14.94 -0.03
CA LYS A 253 9.16 15.82 -0.61
C LYS A 253 8.79 15.32 -2.03
N SER A 254 7.49 15.12 -2.25
CA SER A 254 6.87 14.38 -3.36
C SER A 254 7.15 14.88 -4.80
N ASN A 255 7.91 15.96 -4.99
CA ASN A 255 8.00 16.66 -6.27
C ASN A 255 9.42 16.73 -6.88
N THR A 256 10.40 16.00 -6.36
CA THR A 256 11.74 15.94 -6.97
C THR A 256 11.85 14.74 -7.91
N ASN A 257 12.69 14.78 -8.94
CA ASN A 257 13.03 13.59 -9.71
C ASN A 257 13.82 12.64 -8.79
N ILE A 258 13.49 11.35 -8.69
CA ILE A 258 14.31 10.39 -7.89
C ILE A 258 15.56 10.06 -8.72
N GLY A 259 16.43 11.06 -8.88
CA GLY A 259 17.80 10.80 -9.27
C GLY A 259 18.39 9.84 -8.23
N ASN A 260 19.10 8.83 -8.70
CA ASN A 260 19.88 7.91 -7.88
C ASN A 260 19.13 6.82 -7.10
N ILE A 261 17.88 6.53 -7.46
CA ILE A 261 17.28 5.24 -7.10
C ILE A 261 16.82 4.53 -8.36
N SER A 262 17.08 3.24 -8.44
CA SER A 262 16.54 2.38 -9.49
C SER A 262 15.85 1.17 -8.88
N PHE A 263 14.75 0.74 -9.49
CA PHE A 263 14.05 -0.48 -9.13
C PHE A 263 14.11 -1.48 -10.28
N ASN A 264 14.50 -2.72 -9.97
CA ASN A 264 14.48 -3.83 -10.89
C ASN A 264 13.27 -4.73 -10.57
N PRO A 265 12.22 -4.74 -11.41
CA PRO A 265 11.01 -5.53 -11.16
C PRO A 265 11.22 -7.04 -11.32
N ILE A 266 12.30 -7.49 -11.96
CA ILE A 266 12.58 -8.91 -12.16
C ILE A 266 13.16 -9.52 -10.89
N ASN A 267 14.15 -8.85 -10.31
CA ASN A 267 14.84 -9.32 -9.10
C ASN A 267 14.23 -8.74 -7.81
N LEU A 268 13.23 -7.86 -7.95
CA LEU A 268 12.64 -7.07 -6.87
C LEU A 268 13.68 -6.23 -6.08
N THR A 269 14.81 -5.86 -6.68
CA THR A 269 15.86 -5.11 -5.98
C THR A 269 15.70 -3.62 -6.16
N VAL A 270 16.01 -2.85 -5.12
CA VAL A 270 16.10 -1.38 -5.17
C VAL A 270 17.53 -0.97 -4.90
N ASN A 271 18.14 -0.20 -5.81
CA ASN A 271 19.49 0.32 -5.67
C ASN A 271 19.46 1.81 -5.38
N PHE A 272 20.25 2.24 -4.41
CA PHE A 272 20.47 3.62 -3.98
C PHE A 272 21.92 4.02 -4.30
N ASN A 273 22.10 5.20 -4.90
CA ASN A 273 23.41 5.74 -5.26
C ASN A 273 23.58 7.15 -4.66
N GLN A 274 24.06 7.25 -3.44
CA GLN A 274 24.16 8.49 -2.68
C GLN A 274 22.82 9.22 -2.60
N PHE A 275 21.74 8.48 -2.40
CA PHE A 275 20.40 9.02 -2.34
C PHE A 275 20.23 9.83 -1.06
N LYS A 276 19.92 11.11 -1.19
CA LYS A 276 19.76 12.04 -0.07
C LYS A 276 18.30 12.09 0.41
N MET A 277 18.11 11.94 1.72
CA MET A 277 16.86 12.21 2.45
C MET A 277 17.08 13.37 3.41
N SER A 278 16.07 14.22 3.55
CA SER A 278 16.12 15.42 4.38
C SER A 278 14.90 15.46 5.30
N ASN A 279 15.09 15.93 6.52
CA ASN A 279 14.00 16.14 7.47
C ASN A 279 14.22 17.46 8.22
N ASP A 280 13.17 18.26 8.38
CA ASP A 280 13.28 19.59 8.95
C ASP A 280 13.77 19.52 10.40
N GLY A 281 14.85 20.23 10.71
CA GLY A 281 15.46 20.22 12.04
C GLY A 281 16.42 19.05 12.33
N TYR A 282 16.73 18.22 11.32
CA TYR A 282 17.66 17.08 11.43
C TYR A 282 18.73 17.12 10.34
N PRO A 283 19.91 16.50 10.57
CA PRO A 283 20.90 16.31 9.52
C PRO A 283 20.35 15.44 8.38
N ASP A 284 20.91 15.63 7.18
CA ASP A 284 20.54 14.81 6.03
C ASP A 284 21.04 13.37 6.22
N ILE A 285 20.35 12.42 5.60
CA ILE A 285 20.82 11.03 5.47
C ILE A 285 21.11 10.73 4.01
N TYR A 286 22.24 10.10 3.74
CA TYR A 286 22.59 9.55 2.45
C TYR A 286 22.50 8.03 2.51
N LEU A 287 21.77 7.43 1.58
CA LEU A 287 21.62 5.98 1.41
C LEU A 287 22.42 5.52 0.20
N GLU A 288 23.16 4.41 0.36
CA GLU A 288 24.00 3.82 -0.68
C GLU A 288 23.90 2.29 -0.60
N GLY A 289 23.83 1.63 -1.76
CA GLY A 289 23.80 0.18 -1.87
C GLY A 289 22.47 -0.36 -2.37
N THR A 290 22.18 -1.62 -2.04
CA THR A 290 21.04 -2.36 -2.59
C THR A 290 20.25 -3.02 -1.48
N VAL A 291 18.94 -3.07 -1.66
CA VAL A 291 18.01 -3.90 -0.89
C VAL A 291 17.22 -4.82 -1.82
N GLY A 292 16.77 -5.94 -1.29
CA GLY A 292 16.04 -6.95 -2.05
C GLY A 292 15.44 -8.03 -1.14
N PRO A 293 14.79 -9.05 -1.72
CA PRO A 293 14.10 -10.11 -0.98
C PRO A 293 15.01 -11.11 -0.23
#